data_AF-D6M3B9-F1
#
_entry.id   AF-D6M3B9-F1
#
_cell.length_a   1.000
_cell.length_b   1.000
_cell.length_c   1.000
_cell.angle_alpha   90.00
_cell.angle_beta   90.00
_cell.angle_gamma   90.00
#
_symmetry.space_group_name_H-M   'P 1'
#
loop_
_entity.id
_entity.type
_entity.pdbx_description
1 polymer ?
#
loop_
_entity_poly.entity_id
_entity_poly.type
_entity_poly.pdbx_seq_one_letter_code
_entity_poly.pdbx_strand_id
1 'polypeptide(L)' 'MVVVPGERRGPMLRRDWFYTAAGRAARHLSVVQDSGDALARAVATRPAAPRRTRLTTLLSRPEEG' A
#
# COMPACT_ATOMS: atom_id res chain seq x y z
N MET A 1 5.09 -9.71 -12.12
CA MET A 1 5.07 -10.72 -11.04
C MET A 1 5.41 -10.03 -9.73
N VAL A 2 4.64 -10.28 -8.67
CA VAL A 2 4.86 -9.74 -7.32
C VAL A 2 5.10 -10.90 -6.37
N VAL A 3 6.17 -10.83 -5.57
CA VAL A 3 6.47 -11.79 -4.52
C VAL A 3 6.10 -11.15 -3.18
N VAL A 4 5.10 -11.69 -2.51
CA VAL A 4 4.62 -11.17 -1.24
C VAL A 4 5.50 -11.70 -0.12
N PRO A 5 6.08 -10.83 0.72
CA PRO A 5 6.87 -11.28 1.86
C PRO A 5 5.97 -12.09 2.81
N GLY A 6 6.45 -13.24 3.27
CA GLY A 6 5.72 -14.08 4.23
C GLY A 6 5.48 -13.36 5.56
N GLU A 7 4.49 -13.82 6.35
CA GLU A 7 4.05 -13.20 7.61
C GLU A 7 5.20 -12.99 8.61
N ARG A 8 6.25 -13.83 8.55
CA ARG A 8 7.46 -13.73 9.39
C ARG A 8 8.38 -12.55 9.07
N ARG A 9 8.24 -11.88 7.93
CA ARG A 9 9.07 -10.71 7.53
C ARG A 9 8.51 -9.35 7.99
N GLY A 10 7.54 -9.34 8.90
CA GLY A 10 7.19 -8.15 9.69
C GLY A 10 6.40 -7.06 8.93
N PRO A 11 6.29 -5.84 9.52
CA PRO A 11 5.26 -4.82 9.23
C PRO A 11 5.33 -4.13 7.85
N MET A 12 6.10 -4.68 6.91
CA MET A 12 6.23 -4.18 5.54
C MET A 12 4.96 -4.38 4.71
N LEU A 13 4.16 -5.41 4.97
CA LEU A 13 2.96 -5.69 4.17
C LEU A 13 1.80 -4.77 4.54
N ARG A 14 1.53 -3.80 3.66
CA ARG A 14 0.46 -2.80 3.70
C ARG A 14 -0.25 -2.68 2.34
N ARG A 15 -1.43 -2.08 2.34
CA ARG A 15 -2.24 -1.89 1.13
C ARG A 15 -1.53 -1.09 0.03
N ASP A 16 -0.83 -0.02 0.41
CA ASP A 16 -0.11 0.87 -0.50
C ASP A 16 1.06 0.18 -1.21
N TRP A 17 1.84 -0.65 -0.50
CA TRP A 17 2.88 -1.48 -1.09
C TRP A 17 2.32 -2.43 -2.13
N PHE A 18 1.24 -3.15 -1.80
CA PHE A 18 0.65 -4.14 -2.71
C PHE A 18 0.12 -3.46 -3.97
N TYR A 19 -0.60 -2.34 -3.85
CA TYR A 19 -1.07 -1.60 -5.02
C TYR A 19 0.07 -1.07 -5.88
N THR A 20 1.14 -0.59 -5.27
CA THR A 20 2.31 -0.12 -6.01
C THR A 20 2.98 -1.27 -6.77
N ALA A 21 3.08 -2.45 -6.16
CA ALA A 21 3.66 -3.63 -6.81
C ALA A 21 2.76 -4.20 -7.91
N ALA A 22 1.46 -4.35 -7.63
CA ALA A 22 0.46 -4.87 -8.55
C ALA A 22 0.23 -3.94 -9.75
N GLY A 23 0.19 -2.62 -9.51
CA GLY A 23 -0.02 -1.60 -10.54
C GLY A 23 1.10 -1.51 -11.58
N ARG A 24 2.29 -2.10 -11.32
CA ARG A 24 3.36 -2.22 -12.33
C ARG A 24 3.07 -3.28 -13.40
N ALA A 25 2.08 -4.15 -13.19
CA ALA A 25 1.69 -5.14 -14.19
C ALA A 25 0.76 -4.52 -15.23
N ALA A 26 1.22 -4.43 -16.49
CA ALA A 26 0.47 -3.77 -17.56
C ALA A 26 -0.64 -4.62 -18.20
N ARG A 27 -0.53 -5.96 -18.15
CA ARG A 27 -1.46 -6.89 -18.80
C ARG A 27 -1.82 -8.09 -17.94
N HIS A 28 -0.81 -8.73 -17.34
CA HIS A 28 -0.99 -9.90 -16.50
C HIS A 28 -0.24 -9.74 -15.18
N LEU A 29 -0.95 -9.99 -14.09
CA LEU A 29 -0.40 -9.98 -12.74
C LEU A 29 -0.34 -11.41 -12.22
N SER A 30 0.88 -11.87 -11.95
CA SER A 30 1.12 -13.09 -11.18
C SER A 30 1.55 -12.71 -9.76
N VAL A 31 0.89 -13.28 -8.75
CA VAL A 31 1.19 -13.08 -7.33
C VAL A 31 1.67 -14.41 -6.75
N VAL A 32 2.86 -14.40 -6.17
CA VAL A 32 3.43 -15.54 -5.45
C VAL A 32 3.51 -15.18 -3.98
N GLN A 33 2.90 -15.98 -3.12
CA GLN A 33 2.81 -15.71 -1.70
C GLN A 33 2.93 -16.99 -0.87
N ASP A 34 3.71 -16.91 0.20
CA ASP A 34 3.73 -17.87 1.31
C ASP A 34 3.11 -17.23 2.57
N SER A 35 2.24 -16.25 2.36
CA SER A 35 1.76 -15.35 3.42
C SER A 35 0.44 -15.79 4.04
N GLY A 36 -0.19 -16.86 3.56
CA GLY A 36 -1.58 -17.22 3.91
C GLY A 36 -2.51 -16.00 3.81
N ASP A 37 -3.34 -15.79 4.83
CA ASP A 37 -4.31 -14.69 4.92
C ASP A 37 -3.68 -13.31 5.20
N ALA A 38 -2.37 -13.23 5.45
CA ALA A 38 -1.71 -11.97 5.79
C ALA A 38 -1.91 -10.90 4.71
N LEU A 39 -1.88 -11.30 3.44
CA LEU A 39 -2.07 -10.40 2.32
C LEU A 39 -3.50 -9.85 2.29
N ALA A 40 -4.49 -10.73 2.39
CA ALA A 40 -5.89 -10.33 2.39
C ALA A 40 -6.17 -9.37 3.55
N ARG A 41 -5.68 -9.69 4.75
CA ARG A 41 -5.77 -8.80 5.91
C ARG A 41 -5.09 -7.45 5.68
N ALA A 42 -3.86 -7.44 5.17
CA ALA A 42 -3.12 -6.20 4.93
C ALA A 42 -3.81 -5.28 3.91
N VAL A 43 -4.39 -5.84 2.84
CA VAL A 43 -5.14 -5.07 1.85
C VAL A 43 -6.43 -4.53 2.44
N ALA A 44 -7.13 -5.32 3.27
CA ALA A 44 -8.40 -4.92 3.86
C ALA A 44 -8.26 -3.90 5.00
N THR A 45 -7.23 -4.03 5.85
CA THR A 45 -7.20 -3.34 7.15
C THR A 45 -5.97 -2.47 7.39
N ARG A 46 -4.88 -2.60 6.62
CA ARG A 46 -3.63 -1.84 6.87
C ARG A 46 -3.50 -0.66 5.91
N PRO A 47 -3.88 0.57 6.33
CA PRO A 47 -3.70 1.76 5.51
C PRO A 47 -2.22 2.10 5.30
N ALA A 48 -1.98 3.04 4.38
CA ALA A 48 -0.65 3.59 4.13
C ALA A 48 -0.06 4.23 5.39
N ALA A 49 1.28 4.36 5.41
CA ALA A 49 1.94 5.11 6.47
C ALA A 49 1.40 6.55 6.53
N PRO A 50 1.23 7.14 7.74
CA PRO A 50 0.88 8.55 7.85
C PRO A 50 1.89 9.43 7.12
N ARG A 51 1.40 10.28 6.22
CA ARG A 51 2.25 11.24 5.51
C ARG A 51 2.58 12.41 6.43
N ARG A 52 3.85 12.69 6.63
CA ARG A 52 4.31 13.90 7.32
C ARG A 52 4.41 15.04 6.32
N THR A 53 3.33 15.79 6.16
CA THR A 53 3.25 16.92 5.22
C THR A 53 2.30 18.00 5.72
N ARG A 54 2.57 19.26 5.36
CA ARG A 54 1.66 20.40 5.58
C ARG A 54 0.75 20.68 4.39
N LEU A 55 0.92 19.94 3.28
CA LEU A 55 0.22 20.19 2.01
C LEU A 55 -1.30 20.20 2.19
N THR A 56 -1.87 19.24 2.94
CA THR A 56 -3.31 19.20 3.21
C THR A 56 -3.79 20.49 3.87
N THR A 57 -3.05 20.99 4.87
CA THR A 57 -3.37 22.25 5.55
C THR A 57 -3.28 23.45 4.61
N LEU A 58 -2.26 23.51 3.75
CA LEU A 58 -2.10 24.59 2.78
C LEU A 58 -3.23 24.60 1.74
N LEU A 59 -3.64 23.43 1.25
CA LEU A 59 -4.71 23.30 0.25
C LEU A 59 -6.11 23.47 0.82
N SER A 60 -6.29 23.34 2.14
CA SER A 60 -7.58 23.58 2.81
C SER A 60 -7.79 25.04 3.22
N ARG A 61 -6.79 25.91 3.08
CA ARG A 61 -7.00 27.35 3.24
C ARG A 61 -7.73 27.84 1.97
N PRO A 62 -8.93 28.45 2.08
CA PRO A 62 -9.53 29.11 0.94
C PRO A 62 -8.56 30.17 0.42
N GLU A 63 -8.43 30.31 -0.90
CA GLU A 63 -7.64 31.35 -1.54
C GLU A 63 -8.05 32.70 -0.91
N GLU A 64 -7.17 33.31 -0.12
CA GLU A 64 -7.39 34.68 0.33
C GLU A 64 -7.09 35.60 -0.86
N GLY A 65 -8.12 35.82 -1.67
CA GLY A 65 -8.19 36.81 -2.75
C GLY A 65 -9.47 37.61 -2.62
#